data_AF-A0A7Y5TI65-F1
#
_entry.id   AF-A0A7Y5TI65-F1
#
_cell.length_a   1.000
_cell.length_b   1.000
_cell.length_c   1.000
_cell.angle_alpha   90.00
_cell.angle_beta   90.00
_cell.angle_gamma   90.00
#
_symmetry.space_group_name_H-M   'P 1'
#
loop_
_entity.id
_entity.type
_entity.pdbx_description
1 polymer ?
#
loop_
_entity_poly.entity_id
_entity_poly.type
_entity_poly.pdbx_seq_one_letter_code
_entity_poly.pdbx_strand_id
1 'polypeptide(L)'
;ARDRPAHQTVWAHSYGATLAGFATLRTSAIDDVAVFGAPGLPFTDLAQTALKPGALNVLGAIGDDVFSYGWVVHGTRAQDVGRALRLSTFAPKHPGTGCNHWMRPRSSFVDVGRTSTGHSDYLRAGTDSAHNLVAVAAGRPDLRIMQGADERACTTTGPSLGSDALRWPRLVP
;
A
#
# COMPACT_ATOMS: atom_id res chain seq x y z
N ALA A 1 9.76 19.13 28.30
CA ALA A 1 8.61 18.77 27.44
C ALA A 1 8.95 19.15 26.00
N ARG A 2 8.43 18.49 24.97
CA ARG A 2 8.67 18.92 23.58
C ARG A 2 7.83 20.18 23.30
N ASP A 3 8.39 21.16 22.61
CA ASP A 3 7.74 22.44 22.30
C ASP A 3 6.62 22.34 21.25
N ARG A 4 6.47 21.17 20.62
CA ARG A 4 5.37 20.82 19.71
C ARG A 4 4.92 19.38 19.94
N PRO A 5 3.63 19.06 19.69
CA PRO A 5 3.16 17.68 19.67
C PRO A 5 4.05 16.82 18.76
N ALA A 6 4.36 15.60 19.20
CA ALA A 6 5.09 14.66 18.36
C ALA A 6 4.18 14.22 17.19
N HIS A 7 4.74 14.11 16.00
CA HIS A 7 4.04 13.55 14.84
C HIS A 7 3.59 12.13 15.16
N GLN A 8 2.28 11.88 15.11
CA GLN A 8 1.73 10.57 15.41
C GLN A 8 1.36 9.86 14.11
N THR A 9 1.90 8.65 13.92
CA THR A 9 1.63 7.84 12.73
C THR A 9 1.17 6.44 13.13
N VAL A 10 0.20 5.91 12.38
CA VAL A 10 -0.17 4.49 12.44
C VAL A 10 0.30 3.80 11.17
N TRP A 11 1.04 2.71 11.33
CA TRP A 11 1.35 1.77 10.26
C TRP A 11 0.48 0.53 10.45
N ALA A 12 -0.20 0.11 9.40
CA ALA A 12 -1.12 -1.00 9.45
C ALA A 12 -0.98 -1.89 8.21
N HIS A 13 -0.64 -3.16 8.44
CA HIS A 13 -0.46 -4.16 7.41
C HIS A 13 -1.67 -5.08 7.32
N SER A 14 -2.00 -5.52 6.10
CA SER A 14 -2.98 -6.60 5.90
C SER A 14 -4.32 -6.26 6.57
N TYR A 15 -4.94 -7.22 7.28
CA TYR A 15 -6.17 -7.02 8.04
C TYR A 15 -6.05 -5.96 9.15
N GLY A 16 -4.84 -5.71 9.66
CA GLY A 16 -4.59 -4.60 10.57
C GLY A 16 -4.93 -3.25 9.93
N ALA A 17 -4.78 -3.12 8.62
CA ALA A 17 -5.19 -1.92 7.88
C ALA A 17 -6.70 -1.71 7.85
N THR A 18 -7.47 -2.79 7.70
CA THR A 18 -8.94 -2.71 7.78
C THR A 18 -9.38 -2.27 9.16
N LEU A 19 -8.77 -2.83 10.21
CA LEU A 19 -9.00 -2.41 11.59
C LEU A 19 -8.63 -0.93 11.82
N ALA A 20 -7.46 -0.51 11.33
CA ALA A 20 -7.04 0.89 11.40
C ALA A 20 -8.02 1.80 10.66
N GLY A 21 -8.53 1.39 9.50
CA GLY A 21 -9.59 2.11 8.77
C GLY A 21 -10.87 2.28 9.58
N PHE A 22 -11.33 1.25 10.29
CA PHE A 22 -12.47 1.43 11.20
C PHE A 22 -12.17 2.40 12.34
N ALA A 23 -10.94 2.41 12.85
CA ALA A 23 -10.53 3.34 13.89
C ALA A 23 -10.53 4.80 13.40
N THR A 24 -10.20 5.06 12.13
CA THR A 24 -10.17 6.44 11.59
C THR A 24 -11.56 7.06 11.41
N LEU A 25 -12.62 6.26 11.40
CA LEU A 25 -14.01 6.76 11.42
C LEU A 25 -14.40 7.41 12.76
N ARG A 26 -13.56 7.29 13.78
CA ARG A 26 -13.70 7.93 15.09
C ARG A 26 -12.77 9.14 15.17
N THR A 27 -12.96 9.99 16.17
CA THR A 27 -12.05 11.11 16.44
C THR A 27 -10.61 10.61 16.62
N SER A 28 -9.67 11.22 15.92
CA SER A 28 -8.26 10.80 15.92
C SER A 28 -7.33 12.00 16.06
N ALA A 29 -6.32 11.87 16.92
CA ALA A 29 -5.20 12.82 17.00
C ALA A 29 -4.03 12.42 16.06
N ILE A 30 -4.18 11.31 15.32
CA ILE A 30 -3.15 10.79 14.43
C ILE A 30 -3.00 11.71 13.22
N ASP A 31 -1.75 12.03 12.89
CA ASP A 31 -1.41 12.91 11.78
C ASP A 31 -1.34 12.18 10.44
N ASP A 32 -0.86 10.93 10.43
CA ASP A 32 -0.79 10.09 9.24
C ASP A 32 -1.12 8.63 9.54
N VAL A 33 -1.77 7.96 8.58
CA VAL A 33 -1.98 6.52 8.56
C VAL A 33 -1.38 5.96 7.29
N ALA A 34 -0.50 4.98 7.41
CA ALA A 34 -0.03 4.18 6.29
C ALA A 34 -0.69 2.80 6.34
N VAL A 35 -1.49 2.50 5.33
CA VAL A 35 -2.07 1.17 5.10
C VAL A 35 -1.33 0.49 3.97
N PHE A 36 -0.87 -0.74 4.21
CA PHE A 36 -0.09 -1.48 3.22
C PHE A 36 -0.54 -2.93 3.19
N GLY A 37 -0.73 -3.47 1.98
CA GLY A 37 -1.31 -4.79 1.81
C GLY A 37 -2.76 -4.90 2.29
N ALA A 38 -3.47 -3.77 2.44
CA ALA A 38 -4.81 -3.73 3.00
C ALA A 38 -5.80 -4.47 2.09
N PRO A 39 -6.57 -5.45 2.61
CA PRO A 39 -7.59 -6.11 1.81
C PRO A 39 -8.73 -5.16 1.46
N GLY A 40 -9.08 -4.22 2.32
CA GLY A 40 -10.09 -3.21 2.04
C GLY A 40 -10.22 -2.21 3.17
N LEU A 41 -10.89 -1.10 2.90
CA LEU A 41 -11.20 -0.05 3.87
C LEU A 41 -12.72 0.17 3.97
N PRO A 42 -13.23 0.55 5.15
CA PRO A 42 -14.66 0.64 5.41
C PRO A 42 -15.30 1.96 4.92
N PHE A 43 -14.60 2.73 4.12
CA PHE A 43 -15.03 4.02 3.59
C PHE A 43 -14.54 4.20 2.16
N THR A 44 -15.23 5.04 1.39
CA THR A 44 -14.94 5.32 -0.01
C THR A 44 -14.18 6.62 -0.20
N ASP A 45 -14.13 7.50 0.79
CA ASP A 45 -13.42 8.77 0.74
C ASP A 45 -12.82 9.14 2.10
N LEU A 46 -11.61 9.72 2.09
CA LEU A 46 -10.92 10.17 3.29
C LEU A 46 -11.75 11.17 4.12
N ALA A 47 -12.58 11.99 3.47
CA ALA A 47 -13.44 12.97 4.13
C ALA A 47 -14.51 12.35 5.05
N GLN A 48 -14.73 11.03 4.97
CA GLN A 48 -15.60 10.29 5.88
C GLN A 48 -14.92 9.93 7.21
N THR A 49 -13.62 10.19 7.32
CA THR A 49 -12.79 9.88 8.50
C THR A 49 -12.46 11.14 9.29
N ALA A 50 -11.92 10.99 10.50
CA ALA A 50 -11.36 12.11 11.26
C ALA A 50 -9.94 12.50 10.83
N LEU A 51 -9.38 11.86 9.79
CA LEU A 51 -8.05 12.19 9.31
C LEU A 51 -8.05 13.54 8.55
N LYS A 52 -6.92 14.25 8.64
CA LYS A 52 -6.68 15.46 7.86
C LYS A 52 -6.55 15.09 6.37
N PRO A 53 -6.85 16.02 5.44
CA PRO A 53 -6.54 15.82 4.02
C PRO A 53 -5.07 15.43 3.81
N GLY A 54 -4.82 14.40 3.01
CA GLY A 54 -3.46 13.91 2.71
C GLY A 54 -2.85 13.00 3.78
N ALA A 55 -3.57 12.68 4.86
CA ALA A 55 -3.06 11.84 5.95
C ALA A 55 -3.19 10.32 5.70
N LEU A 56 -3.96 9.88 4.70
CA LEU A 56 -4.09 8.46 4.37
C LEU A 56 -3.14 8.08 3.24
N ASN A 57 -2.18 7.22 3.55
CA ASN A 57 -1.13 6.76 2.64
C ASN A 57 -1.34 5.26 2.37
N VAL A 58 -1.42 4.88 1.09
CA VAL A 58 -1.77 3.53 0.64
C VAL A 58 -0.61 2.95 -0.15
N LEU A 59 -0.20 1.73 0.20
CA LEU A 59 0.87 1.01 -0.48
C LEU A 59 0.38 -0.39 -0.92
N GLY A 60 0.52 -0.68 -2.21
CA GLY A 60 0.19 -1.96 -2.84
C GLY A 60 1.42 -2.56 -3.52
N ALA A 61 1.84 -3.76 -3.14
CA ALA A 61 2.98 -4.46 -3.72
C ALA A 61 2.53 -5.33 -4.91
N ILE A 62 3.43 -5.57 -5.87
CA ILE A 62 3.15 -6.48 -6.98
C ILE A 62 2.89 -7.89 -6.44
N GLY A 63 1.83 -8.55 -6.91
CA GLY A 63 1.53 -9.93 -6.53
C GLY A 63 1.06 -10.07 -5.07
N ASP A 64 0.62 -8.98 -4.43
CA ASP A 64 -0.14 -9.05 -3.20
C ASP A 64 -1.62 -9.34 -3.51
N ASP A 65 -2.00 -10.61 -3.39
CA ASP A 65 -3.38 -11.06 -3.62
C ASP A 65 -4.36 -10.52 -2.57
N VAL A 66 -3.92 -10.30 -1.33
CA VAL A 66 -4.77 -9.74 -0.26
C VAL A 66 -5.17 -8.33 -0.65
N PHE A 67 -4.19 -7.50 -1.04
CA PHE A 67 -4.44 -6.15 -1.53
C PHE A 67 -5.27 -6.11 -2.80
N SER A 68 -5.03 -7.04 -3.73
CA SER A 68 -5.67 -7.06 -5.05
C SER A 68 -7.12 -7.54 -5.01
N TYR A 69 -7.45 -8.49 -4.12
CA TYR A 69 -8.74 -9.20 -4.15
C TYR A 69 -9.53 -9.13 -2.84
N GLY A 70 -8.90 -8.83 -1.70
CA GLY A 70 -9.57 -8.85 -0.39
C GLY A 70 -10.75 -7.90 -0.27
N TRP A 71 -10.82 -6.87 -1.11
CA TRP A 71 -11.82 -5.81 -1.05
C TRP A 71 -13.23 -6.33 -1.31
N VAL A 72 -13.36 -7.44 -2.05
CA VAL A 72 -14.65 -8.09 -2.32
C VAL A 72 -15.41 -8.41 -1.02
N VAL A 73 -14.67 -8.67 0.07
CA VAL A 73 -15.24 -8.93 1.39
C VAL A 73 -15.11 -7.72 2.32
N HIS A 74 -14.04 -6.94 2.19
CA HIS A 74 -13.65 -5.91 3.16
C HIS A 74 -13.98 -4.46 2.75
N GLY A 75 -14.75 -4.29 1.68
CA GLY A 75 -15.32 -3.00 1.27
C GLY A 75 -14.56 -2.35 0.12
N THR A 76 -14.07 -1.13 0.35
CA THR A 76 -13.45 -0.35 -0.72
C THR A 76 -11.99 -0.77 -0.90
N ARG A 77 -11.53 -0.91 -2.15
CA ARG A 77 -10.10 -1.08 -2.43
C ARG A 77 -9.35 0.11 -1.85
N ALA A 78 -8.31 -0.13 -1.06
CA ALA A 78 -7.57 0.96 -0.43
C ALA A 78 -7.06 2.00 -1.47
N GLN A 79 -6.68 1.53 -2.67
CA GLN A 79 -6.21 2.38 -3.77
C GLN A 79 -7.29 3.18 -4.50
N ASP A 80 -8.58 2.87 -4.26
CA ASP A 80 -9.73 3.53 -4.87
C ASP A 80 -10.40 4.51 -3.88
N VAL A 81 -9.91 4.60 -2.64
CA VAL A 81 -10.41 5.57 -1.66
C VAL A 81 -10.09 6.99 -2.12
N GLY A 82 -11.13 7.81 -2.24
CA GLY A 82 -11.03 9.22 -2.61
C GLY A 82 -10.11 9.99 -1.66
N ARG A 83 -9.24 10.83 -2.22
CA ARG A 83 -8.25 11.67 -1.52
C ARG A 83 -7.17 10.90 -0.73
N ALA A 84 -7.09 9.57 -0.86
CA ALA A 84 -5.95 8.81 -0.37
C ALA A 84 -4.72 9.06 -1.26
N LEU A 85 -3.54 9.09 -0.63
CA LEU A 85 -2.25 9.19 -1.31
C LEU A 85 -1.74 7.78 -1.63
N ARG A 86 -1.56 7.47 -2.90
CA ARG A 86 -0.96 6.20 -3.36
C ARG A 86 0.55 6.39 -3.41
N LEU A 87 1.29 5.65 -2.59
CA LEU A 87 2.75 5.73 -2.55
C LEU A 87 3.36 4.57 -3.35
N SER A 88 4.50 4.84 -3.97
CA SER A 88 5.25 3.86 -4.75
C SER A 88 5.65 2.66 -3.88
N THR A 89 5.50 1.47 -4.44
CA THR A 89 6.21 0.27 -3.95
C THR A 89 7.17 -0.28 -4.99
N PHE A 90 7.36 0.45 -6.10
CA PHE A 90 8.08 -0.01 -7.29
C PHE A 90 9.33 0.80 -7.51
N ALA A 91 10.41 0.10 -7.87
CA ALA A 91 11.58 0.74 -8.42
C ALA A 91 11.65 0.51 -9.94
N PRO A 92 11.11 1.42 -10.75
CA PRO A 92 11.19 1.32 -12.20
C PRO A 92 12.64 1.46 -12.66
N LYS A 93 13.03 0.69 -13.69
CA LYS A 93 14.39 0.76 -14.26
C LYS A 93 14.64 2.08 -15.00
N HIS A 94 13.61 2.64 -15.66
CA HIS A 94 13.60 3.99 -16.22
C HIS A 94 12.18 4.58 -16.16
N PRO A 95 12.03 5.92 -16.07
CA PRO A 95 10.73 6.58 -16.28
C PRO A 95 10.22 6.34 -17.71
N GLY A 96 8.93 6.05 -17.90
CA GLY A 96 8.30 5.94 -19.23
C GLY A 96 8.52 4.61 -19.95
N THR A 97 9.21 3.63 -19.35
CA THR A 97 9.52 2.34 -20.00
C THR A 97 8.54 1.20 -19.66
N GLY A 98 7.36 1.52 -19.12
CA GLY A 98 6.35 0.52 -18.75
C GLY A 98 6.79 -0.37 -17.58
N CYS A 99 6.28 -1.61 -17.52
CA CYS A 99 6.46 -2.55 -16.39
C CYS A 99 7.82 -3.24 -16.34
N ASN A 100 8.91 -2.49 -16.50
CA ASN A 100 10.27 -3.00 -16.39
C ASN A 100 10.79 -2.87 -14.95
N HIS A 101 10.42 -3.84 -14.12
CA HIS A 101 10.75 -3.87 -12.70
C HIS A 101 12.18 -4.35 -12.44
N TRP A 102 12.85 -3.76 -11.45
CA TRP A 102 14.03 -4.38 -10.83
C TRP A 102 13.61 -5.60 -9.99
N MET A 103 13.43 -6.76 -10.62
CA MET A 103 13.38 -8.05 -9.91
C MET A 103 14.81 -8.55 -9.69
N ARG A 104 15.56 -7.94 -8.77
CA ARG A 104 16.88 -8.47 -8.42
C ARG A 104 16.74 -9.77 -7.61
N PRO A 105 17.57 -10.79 -7.88
CA PRO A 105 17.72 -11.95 -7.00
C PRO A 105 17.96 -11.52 -5.55
N ARG A 106 17.66 -12.39 -4.58
CA ARG A 106 17.80 -12.15 -3.13
C ARG A 106 19.28 -12.03 -2.68
N SER A 107 20.12 -11.22 -3.33
CA SER A 107 21.48 -10.94 -2.87
C SER A 107 21.47 -10.01 -1.66
N SER A 108 22.35 -10.29 -0.70
CA SER A 108 22.33 -9.86 0.69
C SER A 108 22.91 -8.46 0.97
N PHE A 109 22.69 -7.49 0.09
CA PHE A 109 23.06 -6.09 0.33
C PHE A 109 21.87 -5.18 0.04
N VAL A 110 21.74 -4.11 0.82
CA VAL A 110 20.57 -3.21 0.84
C VAL A 110 20.51 -2.43 -0.47
N ASP A 111 19.90 -3.02 -1.50
CA ASP A 111 19.66 -2.35 -2.78
C ASP A 111 18.55 -1.31 -2.58
N VAL A 112 18.93 -0.02 -2.54
CA VAL A 112 17.98 1.10 -2.56
C VAL A 112 17.24 1.14 -3.91
N GLY A 113 15.95 1.42 -3.88
CA GLY A 113 15.11 1.34 -5.08
C GLY A 113 14.90 -0.11 -5.49
N ARG A 114 14.31 -0.90 -4.60
CA ARG A 114 13.79 -2.24 -4.89
C ARG A 114 12.26 -2.24 -4.94
N THR A 115 11.68 -2.98 -5.87
CA THR A 115 10.24 -3.25 -5.89
C THR A 115 9.84 -4.20 -4.75
N SER A 116 8.81 -3.86 -4.00
CA SER A 116 8.18 -4.76 -3.03
C SER A 116 7.30 -5.77 -3.76
N THR A 117 7.42 -7.05 -3.44
CA THR A 117 6.66 -8.13 -4.09
C THR A 117 6.00 -9.06 -3.10
N GLY A 118 4.74 -9.39 -3.33
CA GLY A 118 3.96 -10.26 -2.46
C GLY A 118 3.57 -9.57 -1.15
N HIS A 119 2.78 -10.28 -0.36
CA HIS A 119 2.10 -9.68 0.77
C HIS A 119 3.02 -9.27 1.94
N SER A 120 4.24 -9.79 2.03
CA SER A 120 5.11 -9.60 3.21
C SER A 120 6.32 -8.69 3.00
N ASP A 121 6.56 -8.20 1.79
CA ASP A 121 7.85 -7.54 1.43
C ASP A 121 7.85 -6.02 1.70
N TYR A 122 6.74 -5.45 2.18
CA TYR A 122 6.55 -4.00 2.38
C TYR A 122 7.54 -3.33 3.33
N LEU A 123 8.06 -4.06 4.33
CA LEU A 123 9.02 -3.56 5.31
C LEU A 123 10.47 -3.90 4.94
N ARG A 124 10.69 -4.53 3.79
CA ARG A 124 12.03 -4.97 3.41
C ARG A 124 12.93 -3.78 3.12
N ALA A 125 14.08 -3.77 3.78
CA ALA A 125 15.09 -2.74 3.58
C ALA A 125 15.47 -2.59 2.10
N GLY A 126 15.62 -1.34 1.66
CA GLY A 126 15.95 -0.99 0.27
C GLY A 126 14.74 -0.81 -0.65
N THR A 127 13.53 -1.20 -0.23
CA THR A 127 12.34 -0.97 -1.06
C THR A 127 11.81 0.46 -0.97
N ASP A 128 11.15 0.91 -2.04
CA ASP A 128 10.40 2.18 -2.04
C ASP A 128 9.30 2.17 -0.99
N SER A 129 8.70 1.01 -0.70
CA SER A 129 7.73 0.85 0.38
C SER A 129 8.34 1.17 1.74
N ALA A 130 9.48 0.58 2.07
CA ALA A 130 10.16 0.82 3.35
C ALA A 130 10.60 2.30 3.46
N HIS A 131 11.12 2.89 2.39
CA HIS A 131 11.43 4.33 2.32
C HIS A 131 10.20 5.19 2.59
N ASN A 132 9.10 4.92 1.90
CA ASN A 132 7.85 5.66 2.04
C ASN A 132 7.25 5.56 3.44
N LEU A 133 7.26 4.37 4.04
CA LEU A 133 6.79 4.18 5.40
C LEU A 133 7.59 5.05 6.38
N VAL A 134 8.92 5.03 6.28
CA VAL A 134 9.80 5.90 7.10
C VAL A 134 9.49 7.38 6.86
N ALA A 135 9.30 7.82 5.61
CA ALA A 135 8.93 9.20 5.31
C ALA A 135 7.59 9.61 5.94
N VAL A 136 6.60 8.71 5.96
CA VAL A 136 5.31 8.92 6.63
C VAL A 136 5.50 9.02 8.15
N ALA A 137 6.21 8.08 8.77
CA ALA A 137 6.46 8.11 10.23
C ALA A 137 7.28 9.31 10.69
N ALA A 138 8.18 9.81 9.84
CA ALA A 138 8.96 11.01 10.11
C ALA A 138 8.18 12.32 9.90
N GLY A 139 6.94 12.27 9.39
CA GLY A 139 6.17 13.46 9.04
C GLY A 139 6.82 14.26 7.91
N ARG A 140 7.45 13.58 6.94
CA ARG A 140 8.20 14.16 5.82
C ARG A 140 7.48 13.89 4.49
N PRO A 141 6.36 14.58 4.21
CA PRO A 141 5.62 14.39 2.96
C PRO A 141 6.45 14.75 1.72
N ASP A 142 7.45 15.62 1.86
CA ASP A 142 8.41 15.99 0.82
C ASP A 142 9.34 14.84 0.38
N LEU A 143 9.47 13.79 1.21
CA LEU A 143 10.29 12.61 0.90
C LEU A 143 9.46 11.43 0.37
N ARG A 144 8.13 11.54 0.32
CA ARG A 144 7.25 10.47 -0.18
C ARG A 144 7.41 10.34 -1.69
N ILE A 145 7.65 9.12 -2.14
CA ILE A 145 7.66 8.75 -3.55
C ILE A 145 6.23 8.36 -3.91
N MET A 146 5.57 9.20 -4.69
CA MET A 146 4.19 8.96 -5.14
C MET A 146 4.15 7.88 -6.21
N GLN A 147 3.08 7.08 -6.21
CA GLN A 147 2.87 6.05 -7.21
C GLN A 147 2.67 6.67 -8.61
N GLY A 148 3.55 6.30 -9.54
CA GLY A 148 3.54 6.82 -10.92
C GLY A 148 2.37 6.34 -11.77
N ALA A 149 2.18 6.94 -12.96
CA ALA A 149 1.20 6.44 -13.95
C ALA A 149 1.60 5.05 -14.49
N ASP A 150 2.89 4.86 -14.79
CA ASP A 150 3.43 3.59 -15.28
C ASP A 150 3.22 2.46 -14.26
N GLU A 151 3.47 2.74 -12.97
CA GLU A 151 3.26 1.78 -11.89
C GLU A 151 1.79 1.36 -11.76
N ARG A 152 0.85 2.31 -11.90
CA ARG A 152 -0.59 2.02 -11.89
C ARG A 152 -1.04 1.19 -13.09
N ALA A 153 -0.36 1.31 -14.22
CA ALA A 153 -0.64 0.47 -15.38
C ALA A 153 -0.15 -0.97 -15.19
N CYS A 154 0.80 -1.21 -14.28
CA CYS A 154 1.38 -2.54 -14.02
C CYS A 154 0.58 -3.42 -13.06
N THR A 155 -0.56 -2.95 -12.55
CA THR A 155 -1.42 -3.72 -11.64
C THR A 155 -2.35 -4.73 -12.36
N THR A 156 -2.21 -4.93 -13.67
CA THR A 156 -2.98 -5.94 -14.41
C THR A 156 -2.41 -7.35 -14.19
N THR A 157 -3.07 -8.07 -13.28
CA THR A 157 -3.32 -9.52 -13.36
C THR A 157 -2.11 -10.43 -13.56
N GLY A 158 -1.55 -10.88 -12.45
CA GLY A 158 -0.94 -12.20 -12.37
C GLY A 158 -1.24 -12.78 -11.00
N PRO A 159 -1.86 -13.97 -10.89
CA PRO A 159 -1.97 -14.63 -9.59
C PRO A 159 -0.55 -14.76 -9.03
N SER A 160 -0.39 -14.52 -7.72
CA SER A 160 0.80 -14.99 -7.03
C SER A 160 0.98 -16.48 -7.41
N LEU A 161 2.21 -16.84 -7.76
CA LEU A 161 2.57 -18.16 -8.28
C LEU A 161 1.87 -19.28 -7.50
N GLY A 162 0.86 -19.90 -8.14
CA GLY A 162 0.29 -21.19 -7.73
C GLY A 162 -1.01 -21.17 -6.92
N SER A 163 -2.12 -20.71 -7.50
CA SER A 163 -3.41 -21.44 -7.52
C SER A 163 -4.51 -20.56 -8.13
N ASP A 164 -5.10 -21.03 -9.23
CA ASP A 164 -6.36 -20.51 -9.77
C ASP A 164 -7.46 -20.60 -8.70
N ALA A 165 -7.80 -19.49 -8.04
CA ALA A 165 -8.90 -19.45 -7.07
C ALA A 165 -10.30 -19.42 -7.72
N LEU A 166 -10.42 -19.68 -9.04
CA LEU A 166 -11.68 -19.57 -9.77
C LEU A 166 -11.92 -20.63 -10.86
N ARG A 167 -11.28 -21.80 -10.77
CA ARG A 167 -11.80 -23.01 -11.44
C ARG A 167 -12.85 -23.68 -10.55
N TRP A 168 -14.07 -23.15 -10.58
CA TRP A 168 -15.24 -23.94 -10.20
C TRP A 168 -15.45 -25.01 -11.28
N PRO A 169 -15.41 -26.33 -10.97
CA PRO A 169 -15.83 -27.31 -11.95
C PRO A 169 -17.31 -27.08 -12.21
N ARG A 170 -17.65 -26.74 -13.46
CA ARG A 170 -19.02 -26.82 -13.96
C ARG A 170 -19.46 -28.27 -13.79
N LEU A 171 -20.29 -28.53 -12.77
CA LEU A 171 -21.18 -29.68 -12.77
C LEU A 171 -22.22 -29.42 -13.86
N VAL A 172 -22.06 -30.09 -14.99
CA VAL A 172 -23.10 -30.21 -16.01
C VAL A 172 -24.16 -31.17 -15.45
N PRO A 173 -25.47 -30.87 -15.61
CA PRO A 173 -26.54 -31.75 -15.14
C PRO A 173 -26.53 -33.14 -15.79
#